data_AF-A0A9W9WI37-F1
#
_entry.id   AF-A0A9W9WI37-F1
#
_cell.length_a   1.000
_cell.length_b   1.000
_cell.length_c   1.000
_cell.angle_alpha   90.00
_cell.angle_beta   90.00
_cell.angle_gamma   90.00
#
_symmetry.space_group_name_H-M   'P 1'
#
loop_
_entity.id
_entity.type
_entity.pdbx_description
1 polymer ?
#
loop_
_entity_poly.entity_id
_entity_poly.type
_entity_poly.pdbx_seq_one_letter_code
_entity_poly.pdbx_strand_id
1 'polypeptide(L)'
;MHSHLHTSYNANCEEIMTALDECHAKGFLHKALGNCNDIKVDVNKCLSAERYQRAKRNRDEARSNRRRIEEIWAKERELDQGPAVSAATGNVAAAANTSSAKQ
;
A
#
# COMPACT_ATOMS: atom_id res chain seq x y z
N MET A 1 29.27 -4.10 4.53
CA MET A 1 28.02 -3.35 4.32
C MET A 1 26.88 -4.24 4.76
N HIS A 2 26.52 -4.20 6.04
CA HIS A 2 25.35 -4.89 6.55
C HIS A 2 24.23 -3.86 6.52
N SER A 3 23.41 -3.88 5.46
CA SER A 3 22.06 -3.30 5.56
C SER A 3 21.38 -3.98 6.74
N HIS A 4 20.58 -3.28 7.55
CA HIS A 4 19.91 -3.87 8.73
C HIS A 4 19.11 -5.11 8.32
N LEU A 5 19.76 -6.25 8.47
CA LEU A 5 19.36 -7.52 7.87
C LEU A 5 18.44 -8.26 8.84
N HIS A 6 18.75 -8.15 10.13
CA HIS A 6 17.97 -8.65 11.25
C HIS A 6 16.76 -7.74 11.54
N THR A 7 15.79 -7.76 10.64
CA THR A 7 14.43 -7.31 10.94
C THR A 7 13.52 -8.53 10.90
N SER A 8 12.45 -8.55 11.69
CA SER A 8 11.48 -9.66 11.69
C SER A 8 10.92 -9.94 10.28
N TYR A 9 10.91 -8.94 9.41
CA TYR A 9 10.47 -9.02 8.03
C TYR A 9 11.42 -9.77 7.09
N ASN A 10 12.67 -10.01 7.49
CA ASN A 10 13.66 -10.72 6.67
C ASN A 10 14.07 -12.07 7.27
N ALA A 11 13.36 -12.55 8.30
CA ALA A 11 13.68 -13.83 8.97
C ALA A 11 13.71 -15.01 7.98
N ASN A 12 12.88 -14.97 6.94
CA ASN A 12 12.84 -16.00 5.90
C ASN A 12 14.10 -16.04 5.00
N CYS A 13 14.96 -15.02 5.06
CA CYS A 13 16.19 -14.94 4.26
C CYS A 13 17.46 -15.30 5.07
N GLU A 14 17.32 -15.70 6.34
CA GLU A 14 18.44 -15.93 7.25
C GLU A 14 19.44 -16.98 6.75
N GLU A 15 18.96 -18.07 6.15
CA GLU A 15 19.82 -19.14 5.62
C GLU A 15 20.74 -18.63 4.48
N ILE A 16 20.18 -17.89 3.52
CA ILE A 16 20.94 -17.37 2.37
C ILE A 16 21.93 -16.28 2.83
N MET A 17 21.57 -15.52 3.88
CA MET A 17 22.44 -14.52 4.48
C MET A 17 23.60 -15.15 5.21
N THR A 18 23.34 -16.21 5.97
CA THR A 18 24.38 -17.00 6.64
C THR A 18 25.36 -17.57 5.62
N ALA A 19 24.87 -18.09 4.48
CA ALA A 19 25.73 -18.54 3.38
C ALA A 19 26.60 -17.42 2.79
N LEU A 20 26.08 -16.18 2.71
CA LEU A 20 26.86 -15.03 2.25
C LEU A 20 27.95 -14.64 3.26
N ASP A 21 27.63 -14.72 4.55
CA ASP A 21 28.57 -14.42 5.63
C ASP A 21 29.67 -15.47 5.72
N GLU A 22 29.34 -16.75 5.56
CA GLU A 22 30.33 -17.83 5.41
C GLU A 22 31.23 -17.61 4.20
N CYS A 23 30.67 -17.14 3.07
CA CYS A 23 31.47 -16.80 1.90
C CYS A 23 32.42 -15.62 2.17
N HIS A 24 31.95 -14.59 2.89
CA HIS A 24 32.81 -13.48 3.30
C HIS A 24 33.87 -13.90 4.33
N ALA A 25 33.59 -14.89 5.17
CA ALA A 25 34.53 -15.43 6.16
C ALA A 25 35.73 -16.14 5.52
N LYS A 26 35.65 -16.54 4.23
CA LYS A 26 36.78 -17.08 3.45
C LYS A 26 37.90 -16.07 3.20
N GLY A 27 37.65 -14.78 3.46
CA GLY A 27 38.67 -13.74 3.46
C GLY A 27 38.35 -12.57 2.53
N PHE A 28 39.00 -11.44 2.80
CA PHE A 28 38.75 -10.17 2.11
C PHE A 28 39.01 -10.25 0.60
N LEU A 29 40.09 -10.92 0.17
CA LEU A 29 40.41 -11.08 -1.25
C LEU A 29 39.35 -11.91 -1.99
N HIS A 30 38.83 -12.97 -1.37
CA HIS A 30 37.77 -13.80 -1.95
C HIS A 30 36.49 -12.98 -2.20
N LYS A 31 36.14 -12.13 -1.25
CA LYS A 31 35.05 -11.17 -1.39
C LYS A 31 35.32 -10.12 -2.46
N ALA A 32 36.51 -9.52 -2.46
CA ALA A 32 36.87 -8.41 -3.34
C ALA A 32 36.93 -8.84 -4.82
N LEU A 33 37.35 -10.07 -5.10
CA LEU A 33 37.39 -10.65 -6.44
C LEU A 33 35.99 -11.07 -6.97
N GLY A 34 34.95 -11.00 -6.12
CA GLY A 34 33.58 -11.28 -6.53
C GLY A 34 33.18 -12.75 -6.46
N ASN A 35 33.96 -13.60 -5.79
CA ASN A 35 33.68 -15.04 -5.69
C ASN A 35 32.39 -15.37 -4.90
N CYS A 36 31.78 -14.39 -4.23
CA CYS A 36 30.51 -14.53 -3.50
C CYS A 36 29.31 -13.95 -4.28
N ASN A 37 29.46 -13.63 -5.58
CA ASN A 37 28.42 -12.92 -6.34
C ASN A 37 27.14 -13.73 -6.53
N ASP A 38 27.22 -15.05 -6.73
CA ASP A 38 26.03 -15.89 -6.93
C ASP A 38 25.16 -15.91 -5.67
N ILE A 39 25.78 -16.11 -4.52
CA ILE A 39 25.09 -16.07 -3.21
C ILE A 39 24.48 -14.69 -2.98
N LYS A 40 25.21 -13.62 -3.32
CA LYS A 40 24.71 -12.23 -3.24
C LYS A 40 23.47 -12.02 -4.13
N VAL A 41 23.42 -12.63 -5.31
CA VAL A 41 22.25 -12.57 -6.19
C VAL A 41 21.05 -13.24 -5.52
N ASP A 42 21.25 -14.36 -4.84
CA ASP A 42 20.16 -15.05 -4.15
C ASP A 42 19.66 -14.30 -2.91
N VAL A 43 20.56 -13.67 -2.15
CA VAL A 43 20.16 -12.74 -1.06
C VAL A 43 19.30 -11.61 -1.62
N ASN A 44 19.69 -11.02 -2.75
CA ASN A 44 18.93 -9.94 -3.38
C ASN A 44 17.55 -10.41 -3.86
N LYS A 45 17.44 -11.62 -4.41
CA LYS A 45 16.14 -12.20 -4.82
C LYS A 45 15.23 -12.38 -3.61
N CYS A 46 15.74 -12.95 -2.53
CA CYS A 46 14.96 -13.18 -1.31
C CYS A 46 14.45 -11.87 -0.71
N LEU A 47 15.34 -10.89 -0.52
CA LEU A 47 14.97 -9.58 0.02
C LEU A 47 13.99 -8.82 -0.87
N SER A 48 14.14 -8.94 -2.18
CA SER A 48 13.20 -8.35 -3.14
C SER A 48 11.81 -8.98 -3.03
N ALA A 49 11.74 -10.30 -2.87
CA ALA A 49 10.49 -11.03 -2.69
C ALA A 49 9.78 -10.61 -1.38
N GLU A 50 10.50 -10.52 -0.27
CA GLU A 50 9.93 -10.07 1.01
C GLU A 50 9.40 -8.63 0.94
N ARG A 51 10.16 -7.72 0.32
CA ARG A 51 9.71 -6.34 0.08
C ARG A 51 8.44 -6.31 -0.77
N TYR A 52 8.37 -7.15 -1.80
CA TYR A 52 7.19 -7.26 -2.66
C TYR A 52 5.98 -7.78 -1.88
N GLN A 53 6.12 -8.84 -1.08
CA GLN A 53 5.02 -9.39 -0.29
C GLN A 53 4.50 -8.37 0.72
N ARG A 54 5.38 -7.62 1.39
CA ARG A 54 4.98 -6.54 2.27
C ARG A 54 4.24 -5.43 1.53
N ALA A 55 4.78 -4.98 0.40
CA ALA A 55 4.12 -3.97 -0.42
C ALA A 55 2.74 -4.42 -0.88
N LYS A 56 2.58 -5.71 -1.21
CA LYS A 56 1.29 -6.32 -1.56
C LYS A 56 0.33 -6.29 -0.38
N ARG A 57 0.72 -6.78 0.81
CA ARG A 57 -0.11 -6.75 2.02
C ARG A 57 -0.57 -5.34 2.35
N ASN A 58 0.34 -4.37 2.36
CA ASN A 58 0.01 -2.98 2.64
C ASN A 58 -0.99 -2.39 1.61
N ARG A 59 -0.86 -2.75 0.32
CA ARG A 59 -1.81 -2.34 -0.72
C ARG A 59 -3.17 -3.00 -0.53
N ASP A 60 -3.21 -4.27 -0.17
CA ASP A 60 -4.44 -5.03 0.06
C ASP A 60 -5.20 -4.49 1.29
N GLU A 61 -4.49 -4.25 2.38
CA GLU A 61 -5.03 -3.62 3.60
C GLU A 61 -5.55 -2.21 3.32
N ALA A 62 -4.78 -1.39 2.59
CA ALA A 62 -5.22 -0.05 2.23
C ALA A 62 -6.48 -0.07 1.35
N ARG A 63 -6.58 -1.01 0.39
CA ARG A 63 -7.78 -1.18 -0.43
C ARG A 63 -8.97 -1.65 0.39
N SER A 64 -8.77 -2.61 1.29
CA SER A 64 -9.82 -3.12 2.19
C SER A 64 -10.34 -2.00 3.11
N ASN A 65 -9.43 -1.23 3.72
CA ASN A 65 -9.81 -0.13 4.59
C ASN A 65 -10.55 0.99 3.84
N ARG A 66 -10.11 1.32 2.62
CA ARG A 66 -10.83 2.29 1.77
C ARG A 66 -12.25 1.84 1.46
N ARG A 67 -12.45 0.60 1.03
CA ARG A 67 -13.78 0.03 0.78
C ARG A 67 -14.66 0.09 2.03
N ARG A 68 -14.12 -0.30 3.18
CA ARG A 68 -14.85 -0.25 4.46
C ARG A 68 -15.28 1.18 4.82
N ILE A 69 -14.39 2.16 4.65
CA ILE A 69 -14.70 3.57 4.93
C ILE A 69 -15.75 4.10 3.95
N GLU A 70 -15.62 3.77 2.66
CA GLU A 70 -16.58 4.16 1.61
C GLU A 70 -17.98 3.57 1.88
N GLU A 71 -18.06 2.31 2.29
CA GLU A 71 -19.31 1.64 2.70
C GLU A 71 -19.95 2.31 3.92
N ILE A 72 -19.15 2.64 4.95
CA ILE A 72 -19.64 3.33 6.14
C ILE A 72 -20.19 4.71 5.77
N TRP A 73 -19.43 5.50 5.01
CA TRP A 73 -19.88 6.83 4.57
C TRP A 73 -21.09 6.78 3.63
N ALA A 74 -21.21 5.74 2.79
CA ALA A 74 -22.39 5.55 1.96
C ALA A 74 -23.63 5.28 2.81
N LYS A 75 -23.52 4.37 3.79
CA LYS A 75 -24.61 4.05 4.72
C LYS A 75 -25.02 5.25 5.58
N GLU A 76 -24.05 6.04 6.05
CA GLU A 76 -24.33 7.27 6.81
C GLU A 76 -25.05 8.31 5.95
N ARG A 77 -24.62 8.52 4.70
CA ARG A 77 -25.34 9.39 3.73
C ARG A 77 -26.76 8.92 3.43
N GLU A 78 -27.03 7.62 3.43
CA GLU A 78 -28.37 7.08 3.23
C GLU A 78 -29.26 7.30 4.47
N LEU A 79 -28.70 7.16 5.67
CA LEU A 79 -29.42 7.39 6.94
C LEU A 79 -29.69 8.87 7.20
N ASP A 80 -28.73 9.76 6.90
CA ASP A 80 -28.91 11.20 6.98
C ASP A 80 -29.91 11.73 5.94
N GLN A 81 -30.09 11.01 4.82
CA GLN A 81 -31.12 11.27 3.81
C GLN A 81 -32.47 10.60 4.14
N GLY A 82 -32.95 10.72 5.39
CA GLY A 82 -34.38 10.55 5.71
C GLY A 82 -35.29 11.35 4.76
N PRO A 83 -36.61 11.07 4.67
CA PRO A 83 -37.49 11.17 3.48
C PRO A 83 -37.74 12.58 2.86
N ALA A 84 -36.87 13.55 3.07
CA ALA A 84 -36.98 14.94 2.65
C ALA A 84 -36.51 15.23 1.20
N VAL A 85 -35.87 14.28 0.51
CA VAL A 85 -35.50 14.48 -0.91
C VAL A 85 -36.70 14.47 -1.87
N SER A 86 -37.89 14.06 -1.42
CA SER A 86 -39.14 14.20 -2.19
C SER A 86 -39.72 15.63 -2.19
N ALA A 87 -39.23 16.54 -1.34
CA ALA A 87 -39.74 17.93 -1.26
C ALA A 87 -38.92 18.94 -2.08
N ALA A 88 -37.63 18.66 -2.35
CA ALA A 88 -36.74 19.63 -2.99
C ALA A 88 -36.95 19.77 -4.51
N THR A 89 -37.55 18.79 -5.19
CA THR A 89 -37.89 18.87 -6.62
C THR A 89 -39.12 19.74 -6.92
N GLY A 90 -39.88 20.18 -5.90
CA GLY A 90 -41.04 21.06 -6.09
C GLY A 90 -40.72 22.56 -6.22
N ASN A 91 -39.57 23.02 -5.72
CA ASN A 91 -39.26 24.46 -5.60
C ASN A 91 -38.43 25.06 -6.74
N VAL A 92 -37.87 24.24 -7.64
CA VAL A 92 -37.10 24.74 -8.79
C VAL A 92 -38.01 25.38 -9.86
N ALA A 93 -39.30 25.01 -9.91
CA ALA A 93 -40.25 25.54 -10.89
C ALA A 93 -40.74 26.97 -10.57
N ALA A 94 -40.67 27.42 -9.32
CA ALA A 94 -41.24 28.72 -8.90
C ALA A 94 -40.30 29.92 -9.16
N ALA A 95 -38.99 29.69 -9.33
CA ALA A 95 -37.99 30.77 -9.46
C ALA A 95 -37.83 31.33 -10.90
N ALA A 96 -38.50 30.75 -11.89
CA ALA A 96 -38.30 31.10 -13.31
C ALA A 96 -39.19 32.26 -13.83
N ASN A 97 -40.22 32.70 -13.09
CA ASN A 97 -41.25 33.61 -13.63
C ASN A 97 -41.25 35.06 -13.10
N THR A 98 -40.30 35.48 -12.25
CA THR A 98 -40.32 36.84 -11.64
C THR A 98 -39.28 37.82 -12.19
N SER A 99 -38.53 37.48 -13.23
CA SER A 99 -37.49 38.33 -13.82
C SER A 99 -37.96 39.20 -15.01
N SER A 100 -39.25 39.51 -15.13
CA SER A 100 -39.78 40.43 -16.15
C SER A 100 -40.70 41.51 -15.58
N ALA A 101 -40.14 42.45 -14.83
CA ALA A 101 -40.76 43.76 -14.58
C ALA A 101 -39.67 44.83 -14.65
N LYS A 102 -39.38 45.23 -15.89
CA LYS A 102 -38.56 46.39 -16.26
C LYS A 102 -39.51 47.57 -16.44
N GLN A 103 -39.29 48.68 -15.74
CA GLN A 103 -39.67 50.04 -16.13
C GLN A 103 -38.80 51.02 -15.34
#